data_AF-A0A924JUM0-F1
#
_entry.id   AF-A0A924JUM0-F1
#
_cell.length_a   1.000
_cell.length_b   1.000
_cell.length_c   1.000
_cell.angle_alpha   90.00
_cell.angle_beta   90.00
_cell.angle_gamma   90.00
#
_symmetry.space_group_name_H-M   'P 1'
#
loop_
_entity.id
_entity.type
_entity.pdbx_description
1 polymer ?
#
loop_
_entity_poly.entity_id
_entity_poly.type
_entity_poly.pdbx_seq_one_letter_code
_entity_poly.pdbx_strand_id
1 'polypeptide(L)'
;MQTSRINGKRVFRFELAALSLGQGQYFVHASYGTLSDGELFRIPQAAAFSVSEETNNVGVMSAIATGSLVAASGAHSEAPA
;
A
#
# COMPACT_ATOMS: atom_id res chain seq x y z
N MET A 1 -35.48 11.64 8.58
CA MET A 1 -34.98 10.65 9.56
C MET A 1 -33.71 11.22 10.16
N GLN A 2 -33.74 11.64 11.42
CA GLN A 2 -32.66 12.39 12.07
C GLN A 2 -31.77 11.38 12.80
N THR A 3 -30.53 11.20 12.35
CA THR A 3 -29.59 10.23 12.93
C THR A 3 -29.10 10.74 14.29
N SER A 4 -29.84 10.46 15.36
CA SER A 4 -29.56 10.90 16.75
C SER A 4 -28.25 10.36 17.37
N ARG A 5 -27.37 9.69 16.60
CA ARG A 5 -26.21 8.98 17.16
C ARG A 5 -24.90 9.77 17.19
N ILE A 6 -24.75 10.82 16.38
CA ILE A 6 -23.51 11.62 16.35
C ILE A 6 -23.86 13.08 16.62
N ASN A 7 -23.94 13.45 17.91
CA ASN A 7 -24.09 14.84 18.33
C ASN A 7 -22.72 15.49 18.57
N GLY A 8 -22.47 16.59 17.87
CA GLY A 8 -21.26 17.43 18.00
C GLY A 8 -20.09 17.00 17.11
N LYS A 9 -18.99 17.77 17.18
CA LYS A 9 -17.76 17.51 16.41
C LYS A 9 -17.09 16.22 16.90
N ARG A 10 -16.60 15.41 15.96
CA ARG A 10 -15.78 14.23 16.21
C ARG A 10 -14.55 14.27 15.31
N VAL A 11 -13.45 13.72 15.80
CA VAL A 11 -12.20 13.56 15.06
C VAL A 11 -11.85 12.08 15.08
N PHE A 12 -11.62 11.52 13.90
CA PHE A 12 -11.19 10.14 13.72
C PHE A 12 -9.75 10.15 13.22
N ARG A 13 -8.90 9.27 13.77
CA ARG A 13 -7.51 9.10 13.38
C ARG A 13 -7.31 7.65 12.98
N PHE A 14 -6.77 7.43 11.78
CA PHE A 14 -6.38 6.13 11.27
C PHE A 14 -4.86 6.10 11.18
N GLU A 15 -4.26 5.04 11.71
CA GLU A 15 -2.82 4.80 11.61
C GLU A 15 -2.61 3.50 10.83
N LEU A 16 -1.84 3.59 9.75
CA LEU A 16 -1.48 2.45 8.92
C LEU A 16 0.00 2.17 9.17
N ALA A 17 0.29 1.17 10.01
CA ALA A 17 1.63 0.94 10.56
C ALA A 17 2.67 0.57 9.49
N ALA A 18 2.26 -0.10 8.41
CA ALA A 18 3.11 -0.38 7.27
C ALA A 18 2.24 -0.42 6.00
N LEU A 19 2.61 0.37 5.01
CA LEU A 19 2.01 0.39 3.68
C LEU A 19 3.08 0.00 2.67
N SER A 20 3.06 -1.26 2.25
CA SER A 20 3.94 -1.77 1.20
C SER A 20 3.39 -1.39 -0.17
N LEU A 21 3.42 -0.10 -0.47
CA LEU A 21 2.97 0.45 -1.74
C LEU A 21 4.16 0.61 -2.69
N GLY A 22 3.99 0.24 -3.95
CA GLY A 22 4.99 0.52 -4.97
C GLY A 22 5.10 2.02 -5.24
N GLN A 23 6.17 2.44 -5.93
CA GLN A 23 6.35 3.83 -6.32
C GLN A 23 5.15 4.35 -7.13
N GLY A 24 4.65 5.54 -6.78
CA GLY A 24 3.52 6.14 -7.48
C GLY A 24 2.78 7.22 -6.71
N GLN A 25 1.72 7.74 -7.31
CA GLN A 25 0.81 8.70 -6.68
C GLN A 25 -0.45 7.99 -6.21
N TYR A 26 -0.84 8.25 -4.96
CA TYR A 26 -1.96 7.60 -4.30
C TYR A 26 -2.97 8.62 -3.78
N PHE A 27 -4.23 8.21 -3.74
CA PHE A 27 -5.34 9.01 -3.21
C PHE A 27 -6.02 8.27 -2.07
N VAL A 28 -6.32 9.01 -1.00
CA VAL A 28 -7.16 8.54 0.10
C VAL A 28 -8.59 8.99 -0.15
N HIS A 29 -9.52 8.05 -0.15
CA HIS A 29 -10.96 8.33 -0.16
C HIS A 29 -11.50 8.13 1.25
N ALA A 30 -12.34 9.05 1.72
CA ALA A 30 -12.98 8.93 3.02
C ALA A 30 -14.50 8.90 2.85
N SER A 31 -15.18 7.99 3.53
CA SER A 31 -16.63 8.01 3.66
C SER A 31 -17.03 7.66 5.09
N TYR A 32 -18.22 8.09 5.48
CA TYR A 32 -18.83 7.64 6.72
C TYR A 32 -20.27 7.25 6.46
N GLY A 33 -20.74 6.30 7.26
CA GLY A 33 -22.05 5.69 7.12
C GLY A 33 -22.50 5.02 8.39
N THR A 34 -23.72 4.51 8.38
CA THR A 34 -24.25 3.64 9.43
C THR A 34 -24.52 2.27 8.85
N LEU A 35 -24.54 1.24 9.72
CA LEU A 35 -24.91 -0.11 9.29
C LEU A 35 -26.34 -0.19 8.73
N SER A 36 -27.23 0.70 9.18
CA SER A 36 -28.65 0.73 8.79
C SER A 36 -28.92 1.53 7.52
N ASP A 37 -28.26 2.66 7.35
CA ASP A 37 -28.54 3.62 6.28
C ASP A 37 -27.49 3.60 5.16
N GLY A 38 -26.41 2.82 5.34
CA GLY A 38 -25.30 2.76 4.41
C GLY A 38 -24.42 4.01 4.45
N GLU A 39 -23.82 4.35 3.31
CA GLU A 39 -22.98 5.54 3.18
C GLU A 39 -23.84 6.81 3.32
N LEU A 40 -23.48 7.67 4.28
CA LEU A 40 -24.14 8.95 4.51
C LEU A 40 -23.40 10.11 3.82
N PHE A 41 -22.09 9.98 3.66
CA PHE A 41 -21.25 11.01 3.06
C PHE A 41 -19.94 10.45 2.54
N ARG A 42 -19.41 11.10 1.50
CA ARG A 42 -18.15 10.75 0.85
C ARG A 42 -17.34 12.00 0.53
N ILE A 43 -16.05 11.92 0.80
CA ILE A 43 -15.01 12.84 0.36
C ILE A 43 -14.13 12.09 -0.64
N PRO A 44 -14.36 12.25 -1.95
CA PRO A 44 -13.44 11.72 -2.94
C PRO A 44 -12.08 12.43 -2.82
N GLN A 45 -10.98 11.67 -2.91
CA GLN A 45 -9.61 12.22 -2.83
C GLN A 45 -9.39 13.17 -1.64
N ALA A 46 -9.81 12.75 -0.44
CA ALA A 46 -9.64 13.48 0.81
C ALA A 46 -8.16 13.83 1.12
N ALA A 47 -7.23 13.04 0.60
CA ALA A 47 -5.81 13.35 0.60
C ALA A 47 -5.12 12.72 -0.61
N ALA A 48 -3.96 13.25 -0.98
CA ALA A 48 -3.06 12.66 -1.98
C ALA A 48 -1.64 12.59 -1.40
N PHE A 49 -0.90 11.54 -1.72
CA PHE A 49 0.50 11.39 -1.33
C PHE A 49 1.26 10.62 -2.40
N SER A 50 2.57 10.82 -2.45
CA SER A 50 3.46 10.11 -3.36
C SER A 50 4.33 9.14 -2.57
N VAL A 51 4.48 7.93 -3.09
CA VAL A 51 5.42 6.93 -2.58
C VAL A 51 6.62 6.91 -3.50
N SER A 52 7.81 7.04 -2.90
CA SER A 52 9.09 6.91 -3.57
C SER A 52 9.80 5.70 -2.97
N GLU A 53 10.26 4.78 -3.81
CA GLU A 53 11.06 3.65 -3.40
C GLU A 53 12.42 3.71 -4.09
N GLU A 54 13.48 3.26 -3.41
CA GLU A 54 14.82 3.14 -4.01
C GLU A 54 14.98 1.82 -4.79
N THR A 55 14.04 0.89 -4.60
CA THR A 55 14.06 -0.42 -5.26
C THR A 55 13.41 -0.35 -6.64
N ASN A 56 13.99 -1.00 -7.64
CA ASN A 56 13.42 -1.16 -8.99
C ASN A 56 12.28 -2.21 -9.05
N ASN A 57 11.47 -2.29 -8.00
CA ASN A 57 10.30 -3.18 -7.97
C ASN A 57 9.20 -2.59 -8.86
N VAL A 58 8.57 -3.44 -9.68
CA VAL A 58 7.46 -3.03 -10.55
C VAL A 58 6.16 -3.59 -10.00
N GLY A 59 5.17 -2.73 -9.78
CA GLY A 59 3.84 -3.13 -9.32
C GLY A 59 3.24 -2.13 -8.31
N VAL A 60 1.99 -2.36 -7.91
CA VAL A 60 1.29 -1.53 -6.92
C VAL A 60 1.65 -1.89 -5.47
N MET A 61 2.17 -3.10 -5.26
CA MET A 61 2.62 -3.59 -3.97
C MET A 61 4.14 -3.71 -3.99
N SER A 62 4.77 -3.15 -2.97
CA SER A 62 6.20 -3.34 -2.74
C SER A 62 6.43 -4.64 -1.99
N ALA A 63 7.40 -5.43 -2.43
CA ALA A 63 7.80 -6.65 -1.75
C ALA A 63 9.32 -6.71 -1.67
N ILE A 64 9.84 -7.06 -0.50
CA ILE A 64 11.26 -7.37 -0.34
C ILE A 64 11.47 -8.80 -0.84
N ALA A 65 12.03 -8.95 -2.03
CA ALA A 65 12.43 -10.25 -2.56
C ALA A 65 13.86 -10.57 -2.14
N THR A 66 14.08 -11.70 -1.48
CA THR A 66 15.41 -12.24 -1.23
C THR A 66 15.69 -13.37 -2.22
N GLY A 67 16.83 -13.29 -2.91
CA GLY A 67 17.31 -14.31 -3.84
C GLY A 67 18.73 -14.71 -3.49
N SER A 68 19.05 -15.99 -3.67
CA SER A 68 20.42 -16.50 -3.58
C SER A 68 20.88 -16.97 -4.96
N LEU A 69 22.05 -16.51 -5.39
CA LEU A 69 22.70 -17.02 -6.59
C LEU A 69 23.49 -18.27 -6.20
N VAL A 70 23.07 -19.44 -6.71
CA VAL A 70 23.87 -20.66 -6.62
C VAL A 70 24.68 -20.77 -7.90
N ALA A 71 25.99 -20.54 -7.80
CA ALA A 71 26.89 -20.80 -8.92
C ALA A 71 26.95 -22.32 -9.16
N ALA A 72 26.46 -22.79 -10.30
CA ALA A 72 26.76 -24.14 -10.77
C ALA A 72 28.21 -24.14 -11.23
N SER A 73 29.13 -24.71 -10.44
CA SER A 73 30.49 -24.97 -10.89
C SER A 73 30.47 -26.09 -11.93
N GLY A 74 30.23 -25.73 -13.19
CA GLY A 74 30.64 -26.56 -14.31
C GLY A 74 32.16 -26.62 -14.33
N ALA A 75 32.74 -27.74 -13.96
CA ALA A 75 34.17 -27.99 -14.08
C ALA A 75 34.57 -27.86 -15.57
N HIS A 76 35.20 -26.74 -15.93
CA HIS A 76 35.95 -26.65 -17.17
C HIS A 76 37.29 -27.38 -16.95
N SER A 77 37.32 -28.66 -17.31
CA SER A 77 38.56 -29.43 -17.45
C SER A 77 39.21 -29.02 -18.78
N GLU A 78 40.04 -27.99 -18.75
CA GLU A 78 41.03 -27.76 -19.80
C GLU A 78 42.22 -28.68 -19.52
N ALA A 79 42.34 -29.76 -20.31
CA ALA A 79 43.51 -30.62 -20.29
C ALA A 79 44.65 -29.93 -21.08
N PRO A 80 45.87 -29.79 -20.53
CA PRO A 80 46.97 -29.20 -21.26
C PRO A 80 47.51 -30.19 -22.32
N ALA A 81 47.79 -29.68 -23.52
CA ALA A 81 48.59 -30.31 -24.55
C ALA A 81 50.01 -29.73 -24.53
#